data_AF-A0A485MAU8-F1
#
_entry.id   AF-A0A485MAU8-F1
#
_cell.length_a   1.000
_cell.length_b   1.000
_cell.length_c   1.000
_cell.angle_alpha   90.00
_cell.angle_beta   90.00
_cell.angle_gamma   90.00
#
_symmetry.space_group_name_H-M   'P 1'
#
loop_
_entity.id
_entity.type
_entity.pdbx_description
1 polymer ?
#
loop_
_entity_poly.entity_id
_entity_poly.type
_entity_poly.pdbx_seq_one_letter_code
_entity_poly.pdbx_strand_id
1 'polypeptide(L)'
;MATLRVQPEAQAKVDVFREDLCTKTENLLGSYFPKKISELDAFLKEPALNEANLSNLKAPLDIPVPDPVKEKEKEERKKQQEKEDKDGKKKEEDEDKGPPCGPVNCNEKIVVLLQRLKPEIKDVIEQLNLVTTWLQLQIPRIEDGNNFGVAVQEKVFELMTALHTKLEGFHTQISK
;
A
#
# COMPACT_ATOMS: atom_id res chain seq x y z
N MET A 1 49.42 3.37 5.65
CA MET A 1 47.98 3.67 5.63
C MET A 1 47.54 3.92 7.06
N ALA A 2 46.96 5.08 7.35
CA ALA A 2 46.45 5.36 8.68
C ALA A 2 45.23 4.47 8.93
N THR A 3 45.34 3.51 9.84
CA THR A 3 44.21 2.69 10.28
C THR A 3 43.24 3.60 11.02
N LEU A 4 42.08 3.87 10.43
CA LEU A 4 41.01 4.61 11.10
C LEU A 4 40.60 3.78 12.33
N ARG A 5 40.94 4.29 13.52
CA ARG A 5 40.70 3.57 14.77
C ARG A 5 39.22 3.70 15.12
N VAL A 6 38.47 2.62 14.97
CA VAL A 6 37.07 2.56 15.44
C VAL A 6 37.08 2.72 16.96
N GLN A 7 36.22 3.61 17.47
CA GLN A 7 36.09 3.80 18.91
C GLN A 7 35.56 2.51 19.56
N PRO A 8 36.17 2.01 20.65
CA PRO A 8 35.73 0.77 21.30
C PRO A 8 34.24 0.79 21.71
N GLU A 9 33.74 1.96 22.14
CA GLU A 9 32.33 2.14 22.48
C GLU A 9 31.39 1.99 21.27
N ALA A 10 31.83 2.42 20.08
CA ALA A 10 31.04 2.28 18.87
C ALA A 10 30.94 0.81 18.45
N GLN A 11 32.06 0.06 18.55
CA GLN A 11 32.08 -1.36 18.28
C GLN A 11 31.13 -2.12 19.20
N ALA A 12 31.20 -1.86 20.52
CA ALA A 12 30.33 -2.50 21.49
C ALA A 12 28.83 -2.25 21.23
N LYS A 13 28.46 -1.03 20.84
CA LYS A 13 27.06 -0.70 20.49
C LYS A 13 26.57 -1.46 19.27
N VAL A 14 27.41 -1.61 18.25
CA VAL A 14 27.07 -2.38 17.04
C VAL A 14 26.94 -3.87 17.36
N ASP A 15 27.83 -4.40 18.19
CA ASP A 15 27.78 -5.82 18.57
C ASP A 15 26.49 -6.16 19.35
N VAL A 16 26.11 -5.32 20.32
CA VAL A 16 24.82 -5.47 21.03
C VAL A 16 23.64 -5.40 20.06
N PHE A 17 23.68 -4.49 19.09
CA PHE A 17 22.62 -4.37 18.08
C PHE A 17 22.55 -5.62 17.17
N ARG A 18 23.70 -6.19 16.79
CA ARG A 18 23.77 -7.44 16.01
C ARG A 18 23.18 -8.62 16.76
N GLU A 19 23.49 -8.75 18.06
CA GLU A 19 22.95 -9.81 18.91
C GLU A 19 21.42 -9.69 19.08
N ASP A 20 20.91 -8.47 19.29
CA ASP A 20 19.47 -8.20 19.35
C ASP A 20 18.76 -8.56 18.03
N LEU A 21 19.32 -8.16 16.89
CA LEU A 21 18.78 -8.53 15.58
C LEU A 21 18.82 -10.04 15.32
N CYS A 22 19.87 -10.73 15.78
CA CYS A 22 19.98 -12.18 15.67
C CYS A 22 18.88 -12.87 16.47
N THR A 23 18.71 -12.49 17.73
CA THR A 23 17.67 -13.02 18.62
C THR A 23 16.27 -12.79 18.05
N LYS A 24 16.00 -11.59 17.53
CA LYS A 24 14.73 -11.27 16.87
C LYS A 24 14.51 -12.12 15.63
N THR A 25 15.54 -12.32 14.81
CA THR A 25 15.46 -13.14 13.59
C THR A 25 15.19 -14.61 13.91
N GLU A 26 15.84 -15.17 14.92
CA GLU A 26 15.57 -16.53 15.38
C GLU A 26 14.12 -16.69 15.87
N ASN A 27 13.60 -15.72 16.63
CA ASN A 27 12.20 -15.70 17.04
C ASN A 27 11.24 -15.54 15.86
N LEU A 28 11.61 -14.75 14.83
CA LEU A 28 10.81 -14.62 13.62
C LEU A 28 10.67 -15.97 12.92
N LEU A 29 11.78 -16.68 12.71
CA LEU A 29 11.79 -17.98 12.03
C LEU A 29 11.11 -19.08 12.86
N GLY A 30 11.39 -19.12 14.16
CA GLY A 30 10.92 -20.18 15.06
C GLY A 30 9.46 -20.04 15.51
N SER A 31 8.91 -18.83 15.49
CA SER A 31 7.57 -18.55 16.03
C SER A 31 6.72 -17.67 15.12
N TYR A 32 7.24 -16.50 14.74
CA TYR A 32 6.41 -15.47 14.08
C TYR A 32 5.95 -15.87 12.67
N PHE A 33 6.86 -16.33 11.82
CA PHE A 33 6.54 -16.71 10.44
C PHE A 33 5.56 -17.89 10.39
N PRO A 34 5.73 -19.00 11.13
CA PRO A 34 4.73 -20.07 11.20
C PRO A 34 3.35 -19.58 11.67
N LYS A 35 3.32 -18.69 12.67
CA LYS A 35 2.08 -18.07 13.16
C LYS A 35 1.41 -17.25 12.07
N LYS A 36 2.15 -16.38 11.38
CA LYS A 36 1.62 -15.54 10.30
C LYS A 36 1.11 -16.32 9.10
N ILE A 37 1.81 -17.40 8.72
CA ILE A 37 1.34 -18.31 7.66
C ILE A 37 -0.03 -18.89 8.04
N SER A 38 -0.20 -19.33 9.28
CA SER A 38 -1.46 -19.90 9.76
C SER A 38 -2.59 -18.87 9.82
N GLU A 39 -2.29 -17.65 10.29
CA GLU A 39 -3.24 -16.53 10.32
C GLU A 39 -3.74 -16.17 8.91
N LEU A 40 -2.82 -16.07 7.94
CA LEU A 40 -3.16 -15.72 6.56
C LEU A 40 -3.87 -16.86 5.81
N ASP A 41 -3.52 -18.12 6.07
CA ASP A 41 -4.24 -19.28 5.54
C ASP A 41 -5.68 -19.33 6.05
N ALA A 42 -5.89 -19.03 7.35
CA ALA A 42 -7.24 -18.89 7.90
C ALA A 42 -8.00 -17.72 7.27
N PHE A 43 -7.35 -16.56 7.11
CA PHE A 43 -7.95 -15.38 6.49
C PHE A 43 -8.39 -15.64 5.05
N LEU A 44 -7.56 -16.32 4.25
CA LEU A 44 -7.87 -16.69 2.87
C LEU A 44 -9.09 -17.59 2.73
N LYS A 45 -9.49 -18.30 3.78
CA LYS A 45 -10.68 -19.18 3.80
C LYS A 45 -11.95 -18.46 4.23
N GLU A 46 -11.85 -17.20 4.67
CA GLU A 46 -13.02 -16.44 5.11
C GLU A 46 -13.92 -16.05 3.93
N PRO A 47 -15.26 -16.03 4.11
CA PRO A 47 -16.19 -15.65 3.03
C PRO A 47 -15.94 -14.27 2.43
N ALA A 48 -15.36 -13.35 3.21
CA ALA A 48 -15.04 -12.00 2.77
C ALA A 48 -14.03 -11.95 1.61
N LEU A 49 -13.12 -12.93 1.53
CA LEU A 49 -12.19 -13.10 0.41
C LEU A 49 -12.66 -14.12 -0.64
N ASN A 50 -13.78 -14.80 -0.39
CA ASN A 50 -14.32 -15.87 -1.23
C ASN A 50 -15.74 -15.52 -1.73
N GLU A 51 -15.90 -14.33 -2.32
CA GLU A 51 -17.17 -13.88 -2.91
C GLU A 51 -17.52 -14.71 -4.16
N ALA A 52 -18.60 -15.50 -4.07
CA ALA A 52 -19.06 -16.36 -5.17
C ALA A 52 -19.62 -15.57 -6.36
N ASN A 53 -20.11 -14.34 -6.14
CA ASN A 53 -20.66 -13.47 -7.17
C ASN A 53 -20.13 -12.05 -7.01
N LEU A 54 -19.36 -11.58 -7.99
CA LEU A 54 -18.75 -10.24 -7.99
C LEU A 54 -19.77 -9.10 -8.01
N SER A 55 -21.02 -9.36 -8.40
CA SER A 55 -22.11 -8.37 -8.30
C SER A 55 -22.34 -7.90 -6.86
N ASN A 56 -22.02 -8.75 -5.87
CA ASN A 56 -22.11 -8.42 -4.46
C ASN A 56 -21.13 -7.33 -4.02
N LEU A 57 -20.10 -7.05 -4.82
CA LEU A 57 -19.12 -5.99 -4.58
C LEU A 57 -19.54 -4.65 -5.23
N LYS A 58 -20.64 -4.61 -5.98
CA LYS A 58 -21.11 -3.37 -6.60
C LYS A 58 -21.64 -2.42 -5.52
N ALA A 59 -20.90 -1.35 -5.26
CA ALA A 59 -21.36 -0.27 -4.40
C ALA A 59 -22.43 0.58 -5.11
N PRO A 60 -23.38 1.18 -4.37
CA PRO A 60 -24.32 2.15 -4.94
C PRO A 60 -23.57 3.32 -5.59
N LEU A 61 -23.97 3.66 -6.82
CA LEU A 61 -23.44 4.81 -7.56
C LEU A 61 -24.62 5.66 -8.04
N ASP A 62 -25.06 6.57 -7.17
CA ASP A 62 -26.22 7.43 -7.39
C ASP A 62 -25.82 8.77 -8.02
N ILE A 63 -25.35 8.69 -9.27
CA ILE A 63 -25.04 9.87 -10.08
C ILE A 63 -26.24 10.16 -10.98
N PRO A 64 -26.77 11.41 -10.99
CA PRO A 64 -27.85 11.77 -11.90
C PRO A 64 -27.46 11.53 -13.35
N VAL A 65 -28.21 10.67 -14.05
CA VAL A 65 -28.01 10.41 -15.48
C VAL A 65 -28.68 11.55 -16.29
N PRO A 66 -27.93 12.28 -17.14
CA PRO A 66 -28.49 13.33 -17.97
C PRO A 66 -29.56 12.79 -18.91
N ASP A 67 -30.72 13.43 -18.92
CA ASP A 67 -31.80 13.12 -19.86
C ASP A 67 -31.81 14.19 -20.96
N PRO A 68 -31.40 13.85 -22.20
CA PRO A 68 -31.23 14.82 -23.27
C PRO A 68 -32.54 15.50 -23.68
N VAL A 69 -33.70 14.92 -23.37
CA VAL A 69 -35.00 15.56 -23.62
C VAL A 69 -35.27 16.62 -22.56
N LYS A 70 -35.04 16.28 -21.29
CA LYS A 70 -35.24 17.22 -20.17
C LYS A 70 -34.26 18.38 -20.18
N GLU A 71 -33.03 18.16 -20.66
CA GLU A 71 -32.06 19.23 -20.83
C GLU A 71 -32.47 20.22 -21.93
N LYS A 72 -32.99 19.73 -23.06
CA LYS A 72 -33.52 20.59 -24.14
C LYS A 72 -34.73 21.40 -23.67
N GLU A 73 -35.66 20.81 -22.94
CA GLU A 73 -36.80 21.56 -22.36
C GLU A 73 -36.32 22.63 -21.37
N LYS A 74 -35.29 22.33 -20.57
CA LYS A 74 -34.73 23.28 -19.60
C LYS A 74 -34.00 24.43 -20.29
N GLU A 75 -33.29 24.16 -21.39
CA GLU A 75 -32.70 25.19 -22.25
C GLU A 75 -33.76 26.06 -22.94
N GLU A 76 -34.81 25.46 -23.49
CA GLU A 76 -35.89 26.21 -24.15
C GLU A 76 -36.61 27.13 -23.15
N ARG A 77 -36.87 26.66 -21.92
CA ARG A 77 -37.43 27.50 -20.84
C ARG A 77 -36.50 28.63 -20.42
N LYS A 78 -35.18 28.39 -20.33
CA LYS A 78 -34.18 29.45 -20.05
C LYS A 78 -34.16 30.49 -21.17
N LYS A 79 -34.14 30.05 -22.44
CA LYS A 79 -34.17 30.93 -23.63
C LYS A 79 -35.46 31.76 -23.74
N GLN A 80 -36.58 31.25 -23.23
CA GLN A 80 -37.84 32.00 -23.15
C GLN A 80 -37.82 33.03 -22.01
N GLN A 81 -37.29 32.68 -20.83
CA GLN A 81 -37.15 33.63 -19.70
C GLN A 81 -36.15 34.76 -19.99
N GLU A 82 -35.02 34.48 -20.66
CA GLU A 82 -34.04 35.51 -21.05
C GLU A 82 -34.56 36.48 -22.12
N LYS A 83 -35.60 36.10 -22.88
CA LYS A 83 -36.25 37.01 -23.82
C LYS A 83 -37.24 37.98 -23.15
N GLU A 84 -37.69 37.68 -21.93
CA GLU A 84 -38.60 38.55 -21.17
C GLU A 84 -37.85 39.50 -20.21
N ASP A 85 -36.68 39.11 -19.68
CA ASP A 85 -35.83 39.98 -18.82
C ASP A 85 -34.81 40.79 -19.64
N LYS A 86 -35.25 41.90 -20.25
CA LYS A 86 -34.37 42.98 -20.72
C LYS A 86 -34.13 44.00 -19.60
N ASP A 87 -33.38 43.63 -18.55
CA ASP A 87 -32.55 44.62 -17.86
C ASP A 87 -31.32 43.99 -17.22
N GLY A 88 -30.17 44.62 -17.42
CA GLY A 88 -28.87 43.95 -17.41
C GLY A 88 -28.30 43.59 -16.06
N LYS A 89 -27.73 42.38 -15.95
CA LYS A 89 -26.45 42.16 -15.24
C LYS A 89 -25.82 40.82 -15.62
N LYS A 90 -24.57 40.87 -16.11
CA LYS A 90 -23.71 39.71 -16.38
C LYS A 90 -23.70 38.71 -15.22
N LYS A 91 -24.08 37.46 -15.49
CA LYS A 91 -23.80 36.27 -14.66
C LYS A 91 -22.82 35.39 -15.45
N GLU A 92 -21.58 35.83 -15.57
CA GLU A 92 -20.46 34.99 -16.04
C GLU A 92 -19.75 34.46 -14.79
N GLU A 93 -20.16 33.30 -14.25
CA GLU A 93 -19.33 32.52 -13.29
C GLU A 93 -19.85 31.09 -12.94
N ASP A 94 -20.95 30.59 -13.52
CA ASP A 94 -21.56 29.30 -13.10
C ASP A 94 -21.66 28.24 -14.22
N GLU A 95 -20.92 28.39 -15.33
CA GLU A 95 -20.97 27.44 -16.45
C GLU A 95 -20.11 26.18 -16.28
N ASP A 96 -19.30 26.08 -15.22
CA ASP A 96 -18.38 24.95 -15.02
C ASP A 96 -18.77 23.99 -13.88
N LYS A 97 -19.94 24.19 -13.26
CA LYS A 97 -20.44 23.27 -12.24
C LYS A 97 -21.33 22.23 -12.90
N GLY A 98 -20.80 21.01 -13.02
CA GLY A 98 -21.57 19.84 -13.43
C GLY A 98 -22.86 19.65 -12.61
N PRO A 99 -23.72 18.69 -12.99
CA PRO A 99 -25.00 18.46 -12.33
C PRO A 99 -24.83 18.32 -10.82
N PRO A 100 -25.75 18.87 -10.00
CA PRO A 100 -25.69 18.69 -8.56
C PRO A 100 -25.74 17.19 -8.24
N CYS A 101 -24.69 16.68 -7.59
CA CYS A 101 -24.55 15.27 -7.24
C CYS A 101 -24.60 15.10 -5.72
N GLY A 102 -25.27 14.04 -5.24
CA GLY A 102 -25.21 13.63 -3.83
C GLY A 102 -23.84 13.08 -3.45
N PRO A 103 -23.59 12.82 -2.15
CA PRO A 103 -22.33 12.25 -1.70
C PRO A 103 -22.14 10.83 -2.26
N VAL A 104 -21.02 10.59 -2.94
CA VAL A 104 -20.62 9.26 -3.42
C VAL A 104 -19.69 8.63 -2.39
N ASN A 105 -20.20 7.65 -1.65
CA ASN A 105 -19.44 6.97 -0.59
C ASN A 105 -18.46 5.93 -1.16
N CYS A 106 -17.46 5.56 -0.35
CA CYS A 106 -16.56 4.46 -0.66
C CYS A 106 -17.28 3.10 -0.65
N ASN A 107 -16.69 2.12 -1.32
CA ASN A 107 -17.16 0.74 -1.25
C ASN A 107 -16.83 0.11 0.11
N GLU A 108 -17.82 0.01 0.99
CA GLU A 108 -17.66 -0.46 2.38
C GLU A 108 -17.03 -1.85 2.47
N LYS A 109 -17.42 -2.79 1.60
CA LYS A 109 -16.86 -4.16 1.57
C LYS A 109 -15.36 -4.16 1.25
N ILE A 110 -14.94 -3.32 0.30
CA ILE A 110 -13.52 -3.19 -0.04
C ILE A 110 -12.78 -2.47 1.09
N VAL A 111 -13.38 -1.45 1.69
CA VAL A 111 -12.77 -0.69 2.80
C VAL A 111 -12.44 -1.60 3.99
N VAL A 112 -13.36 -2.49 4.40
CA VAL A 112 -13.11 -3.41 5.52
C VAL A 112 -12.01 -4.43 5.21
N LEU A 113 -11.91 -4.90 3.96
CA LEU A 113 -10.82 -5.76 3.51
C LEU A 113 -9.48 -5.01 3.53
N LEU A 114 -9.45 -3.77 3.04
CA LEU A 114 -8.26 -2.93 3.08
C LEU A 114 -7.81 -2.61 4.51
N GLN A 115 -8.74 -2.43 5.44
CA GLN A 115 -8.42 -2.22 6.86
C GLN A 115 -7.69 -3.42 7.47
N ARG A 116 -7.97 -4.65 7.01
CA ARG A 116 -7.23 -5.85 7.41
C ARG A 116 -5.94 -6.06 6.62
N LEU A 117 -5.93 -5.72 5.33
CA LEU A 117 -4.76 -5.93 4.48
C LEU A 117 -3.60 -4.97 4.80
N LYS A 118 -3.90 -3.70 5.10
CA LYS A 118 -2.90 -2.67 5.43
C LYS A 118 -1.94 -3.07 6.56
N PRO A 119 -2.41 -3.53 7.74
CA PRO A 119 -1.50 -3.94 8.81
C PRO A 119 -0.66 -5.16 8.43
N GLU A 120 -1.19 -6.12 7.65
CA GLU A 120 -0.41 -7.27 7.17
C GLU A 120 0.73 -6.84 6.23
N ILE A 121 0.48 -5.90 5.31
CA ILE A 121 1.51 -5.32 4.43
C ILE A 121 2.57 -4.58 5.26
N LYS A 122 2.14 -3.77 6.23
CA LYS A 122 3.07 -3.03 7.09
C LYS A 122 3.98 -3.99 7.85
N ASP A 123 3.40 -5.01 8.47
CA ASP A 123 4.13 -5.97 9.27
C ASP A 123 5.18 -6.74 8.43
N VAL A 124 4.80 -7.26 7.26
CA VAL A 124 5.77 -7.99 6.42
C VAL A 124 6.91 -7.09 5.93
N ILE A 125 6.68 -5.80 5.68
CA ILE A 125 7.74 -4.85 5.34
C ILE A 125 8.69 -4.65 6.53
N GLU A 126 8.15 -4.47 7.75
CA GLU A 126 8.97 -4.33 8.96
C GLU A 126 9.82 -5.57 9.23
N GLN A 127 9.23 -6.76 9.17
CA GLN A 127 9.98 -8.01 9.41
C GLN A 127 10.98 -8.30 8.30
N LEU A 128 10.64 -8.03 7.03
CA LEU A 128 11.59 -8.18 5.92
C LEU A 128 12.79 -7.26 6.09
N ASN A 129 12.58 -6.00 6.48
CA ASN A 129 13.67 -5.04 6.72
C ASN A 129 14.56 -5.47 7.88
N LEU A 130 13.98 -6.03 8.95
CA LEU A 130 14.72 -6.56 10.08
C LEU A 130 15.67 -7.70 9.63
N VAL A 131 15.14 -8.71 8.93
CA VAL A 131 15.95 -9.84 8.45
C VAL A 131 16.97 -9.41 7.40
N THR A 132 16.61 -8.47 6.52
CA THR A 132 17.54 -7.88 5.53
C THR A 132 18.71 -7.19 6.22
N THR A 133 18.44 -6.39 7.26
CA THR A 133 19.48 -5.70 8.04
C THR A 133 20.36 -6.70 8.78
N TRP A 134 19.76 -7.72 9.40
CA TRP A 134 20.50 -8.80 10.05
C TRP A 134 21.46 -9.49 9.07
N LEU A 135 20.98 -9.88 7.88
CA LEU A 135 21.79 -10.57 6.87
C LEU A 135 22.96 -9.71 6.39
N GLN A 136 22.73 -8.41 6.14
CA GLN A 136 23.79 -7.48 5.76
C GLN A 136 24.90 -7.38 6.80
N LEU A 137 24.55 -7.40 8.09
CA LEU A 137 25.52 -7.37 9.20
C LEU A 137 26.24 -8.72 9.41
N GLN A 138 25.87 -9.78 8.69
CA GLN A 138 26.59 -11.06 8.67
C GLN A 138 27.56 -11.19 7.48
N ILE A 139 27.60 -10.22 6.57
CA ILE A 139 28.55 -10.25 5.44
C ILE A 139 29.97 -10.06 6.02
N PRO A 140 30.88 -11.02 5.80
CA PRO A 140 32.24 -10.94 6.32
C PRO A 140 33.09 -9.94 5.53
N ARG A 141 34.33 -9.76 5.96
CA ARG A 141 35.32 -9.00 5.19
C ARG A 141 35.54 -9.66 3.82
N ILE A 142 35.69 -8.85 2.77
CA ILE A 142 36.00 -9.33 1.43
C ILE A 142 37.41 -9.93 1.40
N GLU A 143 37.50 -11.16 0.89
CA GLU A 143 38.74 -11.92 0.71
C GLU A 143 38.79 -12.54 -0.70
N ASP A 144 39.97 -12.92 -1.17
CA ASP A 144 40.20 -13.39 -2.56
C ASP A 144 39.71 -14.84 -2.81
N GLY A 145 39.36 -15.56 -1.74
CA GLY A 145 38.88 -16.94 -1.79
C GLY A 145 37.94 -17.25 -0.63
N ASN A 146 37.42 -18.49 -0.59
CA ASN A 146 36.45 -18.93 0.43
C ASN A 146 35.11 -18.16 0.43
N ASN A 147 34.70 -17.63 -0.73
CA ASN A 147 33.52 -16.78 -0.88
C ASN A 147 32.20 -17.53 -1.12
N PHE A 148 32.17 -18.87 -1.00
CA PHE A 148 30.94 -19.63 -1.25
C PHE A 148 29.81 -19.23 -0.30
N GLY A 149 30.12 -19.06 0.99
CA GLY A 149 29.13 -18.58 1.97
C GLY A 149 28.58 -17.19 1.64
N VAL A 150 29.44 -16.30 1.13
CA VAL A 150 29.04 -14.95 0.67
C VAL A 150 28.12 -15.04 -0.54
N ALA A 151 28.43 -15.91 -1.52
CA ALA A 151 27.55 -16.12 -2.67
C ALA A 151 26.15 -16.65 -2.28
N VAL A 152 26.06 -17.49 -1.24
CA VAL A 152 24.77 -17.92 -0.67
C VAL A 152 24.04 -16.72 -0.03
N GLN A 153 24.74 -15.90 0.77
CA GLN A 153 24.17 -14.69 1.37
C GLN A 153 23.65 -13.73 0.29
N GLU A 154 24.41 -13.49 -0.78
CA GLU A 154 24.01 -12.65 -1.91
C GLU A 154 22.76 -13.18 -2.61
N LYS A 155 22.69 -14.50 -2.83
CA LYS A 155 21.52 -15.10 -3.48
C LYS A 155 20.25 -14.97 -2.64
N VAL A 156 20.37 -15.08 -1.33
CA VAL A 156 19.25 -14.85 -0.39
C VAL A 156 18.87 -13.37 -0.34
N PHE A 157 19.86 -12.47 -0.38
CA PHE A 157 19.63 -11.03 -0.40
C PHE A 157 18.92 -10.57 -1.69
N GLU A 158 19.21 -11.20 -2.83
CA GLU A 158 18.49 -10.97 -4.09
C GLU A 158 16.99 -11.25 -3.94
N LEU A 159 16.63 -12.36 -3.27
CA LEU A 159 15.24 -12.68 -2.96
C LEU A 159 14.60 -11.63 -2.05
N MET A 160 15.29 -11.19 -1.00
CA MET A 160 14.79 -10.15 -0.10
C MET A 160 14.53 -8.84 -0.84
N THR A 161 15.42 -8.45 -1.75
CA THR A 161 15.28 -7.24 -2.58
C THR A 161 14.07 -7.34 -3.52
N ALA A 162 13.87 -8.49 -4.16
CA ALA A 162 12.70 -8.74 -5.00
C ALA A 162 11.38 -8.68 -4.19
N LEU A 163 11.37 -9.24 -2.98
CA LEU A 163 10.23 -9.17 -2.08
C LEU A 163 9.94 -7.73 -1.64
N HIS A 164 10.97 -6.96 -1.28
CA HIS A 164 10.82 -5.55 -0.89
C HIS A 164 10.13 -4.74 -1.99
N THR A 165 10.64 -4.86 -3.22
CA THR A 165 10.06 -4.19 -4.40
C THR A 165 8.59 -4.55 -4.60
N LYS A 166 8.24 -5.84 -4.43
CA LYS A 166 6.85 -6.31 -4.55
C LYS A 166 5.94 -5.73 -3.47
N LEU A 167 6.40 -5.67 -2.23
CA LEU A 167 5.63 -5.17 -1.09
C LEU A 167 5.40 -3.66 -1.16
N GLU A 168 6.39 -2.89 -1.62
CA GLU A 168 6.21 -1.46 -1.93
C GLU A 168 5.16 -1.25 -3.03
N GLY A 169 5.16 -2.13 -4.04
CA GLY A 169 4.11 -2.19 -5.06
C GLY A 169 2.72 -2.38 -4.46
N PHE A 170 2.56 -3.25 -3.46
CA PHE A 170 1.27 -3.43 -2.78
C PHE A 170 0.86 -2.20 -1.98
N HIS A 171 1.79 -1.54 -1.28
CA HIS A 171 1.49 -0.34 -0.51
C HIS A 171 1.00 0.81 -1.41
N THR A 172 1.70 1.03 -2.53
CA THR A 172 1.32 2.07 -3.52
C THR A 172 0.01 1.73 -4.23
N GLN A 173 -0.25 0.46 -4.53
CA GLN A 173 -1.49 0.02 -5.20
C GLN A 173 -2.76 0.28 -4.37
N ILE A 174 -2.67 0.34 -3.04
CA ILE A 174 -3.81 0.72 -2.18
C ILE A 174 -4.16 2.21 -2.31
N SER A 175 -3.17 3.04 -2.63
CA SER A 175 -3.34 4.49 -2.75
C SER A 175 -3.70 4.96 -4.15
N LYS A 176 -3.47 4.12 -5.16
CA LYS A 176 -3.74 4.37 -6.57
C LYS A 176 -5.21 4.20 -6.90
#